data_AF-O89070-F1
#
_entry.id   AF-O89070-F1
#
_cell.length_a   1.000
_cell.length_b   1.000
_cell.length_c   1.000
_cell.angle_alpha   90.00
_cell.angle_beta   90.00
_cell.angle_gamma   90.00
#
_symmetry.space_group_name_H-M   'P 1'
#
loop_
_entity.id
_entity.type
_entity.pdbx_description
1 polymer ?
#
loop_
_entity_poly.entity_id
_entity_poly.type
_entity_poly.pdbx_seq_one_letter_code
_entity_poly.pdbx_strand_id
1 'polypeptide(L)'
;IMGPNYTPGKKEDLYLKPIQRTILMMGRYVEPIEDVPCGNIVGLVGVDQFLVKTGTITTFEHAHNMRVMKFSVSPVARVAVEAKNPADLPKLVEGLKRLAKSDPMVQCI
;
A
#
# COMPACT_ATOMS: atom_id res chain seq x y z
N ILE A 1 8.90 7.75 -0.90
CA ILE A 1 7.66 7.02 -0.55
C ILE A 1 7.46 7.19 0.94
N MET A 2 6.43 7.94 1.34
CA MET A 2 6.08 8.22 2.72
C MET A 2 4.91 7.30 3.09
N GLY A 3 5.10 6.40 4.05
CA GLY A 3 4.06 5.54 4.56
C GLY A 3 3.04 6.29 5.43
N PRO A 4 2.00 5.59 5.91
CA PRO A 4 0.89 6.20 6.63
C PRO A 4 1.30 6.82 7.97
N ASN A 5 2.40 6.35 8.59
CA ASN A 5 2.88 6.83 9.88
C ASN A 5 4.00 7.87 9.76
N TYR A 6 4.36 8.28 8.54
CA TYR A 6 5.39 9.28 8.30
C TYR A 6 5.03 10.62 8.95
N THR A 7 5.98 11.21 9.67
CA THR A 7 5.90 12.57 10.21
C THR A 7 7.05 13.41 9.67
N PRO A 8 6.80 14.66 9.23
CA PRO A 8 7.87 15.50 8.69
C PRO A 8 9.00 15.69 9.68
N GLY A 9 10.24 15.54 9.21
CA GLY A 9 11.44 15.62 10.04
C GLY A 9 11.87 14.29 10.67
N LYS A 10 11.00 13.27 10.71
CA LYS A 10 11.39 11.90 11.06
C LYS A 10 11.71 11.08 9.82
N LYS A 11 12.62 10.11 9.96
CA LYS A 11 12.94 9.12 8.92
C LYS A 11 12.15 7.81 9.07
N GLU A 12 11.23 7.77 10.02
CA GLU A 12 10.34 6.62 10.22
C GLU A 12 9.36 6.53 9.05
N ASP A 13 9.17 5.33 8.51
CA ASP A 13 8.22 5.06 7.40
C ASP A 13 8.53 5.86 6.10
N LEU A 14 9.80 6.25 5.91
CA LEU A 14 10.30 6.93 4.70
C LEU A 14 11.17 5.99 3.87
N TYR A 15 10.77 5.74 2.63
CA TYR A 15 11.52 4.92 1.68
C TYR A 15 11.91 5.72 0.43
N LEU A 16 13.22 5.76 0.15
CA LEU A 16 13.78 6.35 -1.07
C LEU A 16 14.09 5.24 -2.08
N LYS A 17 13.21 5.10 -3.07
CA LYS A 17 13.35 4.11 -4.15
C LYS A 17 12.83 4.67 -5.47
N PRO A 18 13.46 4.33 -6.61
CA PRO A 18 12.94 4.67 -7.92
C PRO A 18 11.69 3.85 -8.23
N ILE A 19 10.73 4.47 -8.92
CA ILE A 19 9.56 3.79 -9.47
C ILE A 19 10.01 3.03 -10.72
N GLN A 20 9.60 1.77 -10.87
CA GLN A 20 10.06 0.94 -11.99
C GLN A 20 9.34 1.28 -13.30
N ARG A 21 8.01 1.44 -13.24
CA ARG A 21 7.17 1.82 -14.38
C ARG A 21 5.85 2.39 -13.89
N THR A 22 5.28 3.30 -14.67
CA THR A 22 3.92 3.81 -14.51
C THR A 22 3.02 3.10 -15.54
N ILE A 23 1.78 2.81 -15.15
CA ILE A 23 0.81 2.11 -15.99
C ILE A 23 -0.52 2.84 -15.98
N LEU A 24 -1.13 2.97 -17.15
CA LEU A 24 -2.52 3.37 -17.29
C LEU A 24 -3.42 2.13 -17.16
N MET A 25 -4.34 2.17 -16.20
CA MET A 25 -5.26 1.08 -15.93
C MET A 25 -6.53 1.25 -16.78
N MET A 26 -6.60 0.57 -17.93
CA MET A 26 -7.78 0.55 -18.81
C MET A 26 -8.69 -0.66 -18.51
N GLY A 27 -9.08 -0.81 -17.24
CA GLY A 27 -9.93 -1.90 -16.77
C GLY A 27 -9.25 -3.27 -16.91
N ARG A 28 -9.45 -3.95 -18.05
CA ARG A 28 -8.81 -5.26 -18.32
C ARG A 28 -7.40 -5.15 -18.86
N TYR A 29 -7.09 -4.06 -19.55
CA TYR A 29 -5.78 -3.84 -20.18
C TYR A 29 -4.96 -2.86 -19.35
N VAL A 30 -3.64 -3.07 -19.34
CA VAL A 30 -2.68 -2.17 -18.72
C VAL A 30 -1.72 -1.68 -19.80
N GLU A 31 -1.56 -0.37 -19.89
CA GLU A 31 -0.68 0.25 -20.88
C GLU A 31 0.48 0.94 -20.15
N PRO A 32 1.75 0.60 -20.44
CA PRO A 32 2.88 1.31 -19.88
C PRO A 32 3.00 2.69 -20.53
N ILE A 33 3.21 3.71 -19.71
CA ILE A 33 3.39 5.10 -20.14
C ILE A 33 4.67 5.65 -19.53
N GLU A 34 5.26 6.68 -20.13
CA GLU A 34 6.51 7.26 -19.64
C GLU A 34 6.27 8.29 -18.53
N ASP A 35 5.29 9.18 -18.74
CA ASP A 35 4.93 10.25 -17.80
C ASP A 35 3.42 10.45 -17.68
N VAL A 36 3.00 11.05 -16.56
CA VAL A 36 1.61 11.35 -16.25
C VAL A 36 1.51 12.75 -15.66
N PRO A 37 0.73 13.67 -16.25
CA PRO A 37 0.51 14.99 -15.66
C PRO A 37 -0.38 14.91 -14.41
N CYS A 38 -0.35 15.97 -13.60
CA CYS A 38 -1.15 16.04 -12.38
C CYS A 38 -2.66 15.97 -12.69
N GLY A 39 -3.43 15.41 -11.74
CA GLY A 39 -4.89 15.27 -11.85
C GLY A 39 -5.36 13.92 -12.45
N ASN A 40 -4.45 13.11 -12.97
CA ASN A 40 -4.78 11.78 -13.50
C ASN A 40 -4.64 10.67 -12.46
N ILE A 41 -5.34 9.56 -12.69
CA ILE A 41 -5.21 8.31 -11.93
C ILE A 41 -4.24 7.39 -12.67
N VAL A 42 -3.21 6.91 -11.98
CA VAL A 42 -2.15 6.06 -12.54
C VAL A 42 -1.82 4.92 -11.59
N GLY A 43 -1.47 3.75 -12.16
CA GLY A 43 -0.89 2.64 -11.42
C GLY A 43 0.64 2.75 -11.37
N LEU A 44 1.23 2.44 -10.22
CA LEU A 44 2.68 2.45 -10.03
C LEU A 44 3.17 1.04 -9.72
N VAL A 45 4.20 0.59 -10.43
CA VAL A 45 4.79 -0.74 -10.23
C VAL A 45 6.11 -0.60 -9.45
N GLY A 46 6.31 -1.49 -8.47
CA GLY A 46 7.51 -1.53 -7.62
C GLY A 46 7.38 -0.75 -6.30
N VAL A 47 6.18 -0.27 -5.96
CA VAL A 47 5.90 0.46 -4.70
C VAL A 47 5.21 -0.44 -3.65
N ASP A 48 4.75 -1.62 -4.06
CA ASP A 48 3.95 -2.58 -3.28
C ASP A 48 4.65 -3.11 -2.01
N GLN A 49 5.99 -3.16 -2.03
CA GLN A 49 6.77 -3.61 -0.88
C GLN A 49 6.85 -2.56 0.23
N PHE A 50 6.73 -1.28 -0.10
CA PHE A 50 7.00 -0.16 0.80
C PHE A 50 5.73 0.51 1.32
N LEU A 51 4.58 0.30 0.66
CA LEU A 51 3.31 0.90 1.04
C LEU A 51 2.34 -0.17 1.53
N VAL A 52 1.66 0.11 2.63
CA VAL A 52 0.53 -0.69 3.13
C VAL A 52 -0.67 0.24 3.29
N LYS A 53 -1.77 -0.07 2.60
CA LYS A 53 -3.05 0.67 2.55
C LYS A 53 -2.96 2.07 1.95
N THR A 54 -2.32 3.01 2.62
CA THR A 54 -2.26 4.42 2.22
C THR A 54 -0.88 4.98 2.42
N GLY A 55 -0.47 5.88 1.54
CA GLY A 55 0.72 6.69 1.75
C GLY A 55 0.89 7.65 0.59
N THR A 56 1.94 8.45 0.67
CA THR A 56 2.15 9.60 -0.21
C THR A 56 3.51 9.48 -0.90
N ILE A 57 3.57 9.76 -2.19
CA ILE A 57 4.81 9.76 -2.96
C ILE A 57 5.10 11.20 -3.33
N THR A 58 6.34 11.61 -3.08
CA THR A 58 6.80 12.99 -3.28
C THR A 58 8.27 12.95 -3.67
N THR A 59 8.68 13.93 -4.45
CA THR A 59 10.08 14.25 -4.73
C THR A 59 10.64 15.33 -3.79
N PHE A 60 9.77 15.97 -3.00
CA PHE A 60 10.14 17.05 -2.10
C PHE A 60 10.39 16.54 -0.67
N GLU A 61 11.54 16.89 -0.09
CA GLU A 61 12.00 16.37 1.21
C GLU A 61 11.21 16.90 2.41
N HIS A 62 10.64 18.10 2.32
CA HIS A 62 9.84 18.70 3.39
C HIS A 62 8.33 18.55 3.17
N ALA A 63 7.92 17.61 2.32
CA ALA A 63 6.51 17.36 2.05
C ALA A 63 5.81 16.76 3.27
N HIS A 64 4.54 17.12 3.43
CA HIS A 64 3.65 16.49 4.41
C HIS A 64 2.97 15.27 3.80
N ASN A 65 2.61 14.29 4.64
CA ASN A 65 1.76 13.19 4.19
C ASN A 65 0.35 13.72 3.84
N MET A 66 -0.29 13.11 2.84
CA MET A 66 -1.71 13.29 2.63
C MET A 66 -2.47 12.68 3.81
N ARG A 67 -3.60 13.29 4.15
CA ARG A 67 -4.46 12.84 5.24
C ARG A 67 -4.83 11.37 5.04
N VAL A 68 -4.45 10.53 6.01
CA VAL A 68 -4.85 9.12 6.05
C VAL A 68 -6.36 8.95 6.01
N MET A 69 -6.82 7.91 5.33
CA MET A 69 -8.24 7.61 5.16
C MET A 69 -8.90 7.39 6.53
N LYS A 70 -10.01 8.09 6.76
CA LYS A 70 -10.90 7.83 7.90
C LYS A 70 -12.09 7.03 7.41
N PHE A 71 -12.21 5.78 7.84
CA PHE A 71 -13.38 4.95 7.54
C PHE A 71 -14.52 5.33 8.50
N SER A 72 -15.74 5.41 7.96
CA SER A 72 -16.94 5.68 8.78
C SER A 72 -17.33 4.50 9.67
N VAL A 73 -16.75 3.33 9.41
CA VAL A 73 -17.09 2.06 10.06
C VAL A 73 -15.82 1.42 10.63
N SER A 74 -15.98 0.70 11.74
CA SER A 74 -14.92 -0.04 12.40
C SER A 74 -15.09 -1.54 12.14
N PRO A 75 -14.01 -2.31 11.92
CA PRO A 75 -14.10 -3.76 11.77
C PRO A 75 -14.46 -4.40 13.12
N VAL A 76 -15.71 -4.83 13.27
CA VAL A 76 -16.23 -5.44 14.51
C VAL A 76 -16.16 -6.97 14.51
N ALA A 77 -16.23 -7.59 13.32
CA ALA A 77 -16.18 -9.03 13.19
C ALA A 77 -14.74 -9.55 13.33
N ARG A 78 -14.56 -10.56 14.20
CA ARG A 78 -13.27 -11.21 14.43
C ARG A 78 -13.39 -12.70 14.15
N VAL A 79 -12.38 -13.25 13.48
CA VAL A 79 -12.30 -14.67 13.13
C VAL A 79 -10.90 -15.16 13.42
N ALA A 80 -10.78 -16.30 14.10
CA ALA A 80 -9.51 -17.00 14.26
C ALA A 80 -9.25 -17.87 13.02
N VAL A 81 -8.05 -17.76 12.44
CA VAL A 81 -7.65 -18.50 11.25
C VAL A 81 -6.35 -19.24 11.54
N GLU A 82 -6.36 -20.56 11.35
CA GLU A 82 -5.20 -21.42 11.57
C GLU A 82 -4.91 -22.26 10.32
N ALA A 83 -3.64 -22.57 10.10
CA ALA A 83 -3.24 -23.46 9.01
C ALA A 83 -3.57 -24.90 9.38
N LYS A 84 -4.34 -25.59 8.54
CA LYS A 84 -4.68 -27.01 8.75
C LYS A 84 -3.43 -27.90 8.79
N ASN A 85 -2.43 -27.57 7.97
CA ASN A 85 -1.12 -28.19 7.99
C ASN A 85 -0.10 -27.21 8.58
N PRO A 86 0.66 -27.57 9.62
CA PRO A 86 1.68 -26.68 10.21
C PRO A 86 2.76 -26.24 9.21
N ALA A 87 3.05 -27.07 8.21
CA ALA A 87 4.03 -26.76 7.16
C ALA A 87 3.62 -25.58 6.26
N ASP A 88 2.32 -25.26 6.18
CA ASP A 88 1.80 -24.17 5.34
C ASP A 88 1.71 -22.83 6.10
N LEU A 89 2.10 -22.79 7.37
CA LEU A 89 2.09 -21.56 8.18
C LEU A 89 2.81 -20.37 7.50
N PRO A 90 3.98 -20.53 6.85
CA PRO A 90 4.64 -19.42 6.15
C PRO A 90 3.79 -18.87 5.00
N LYS A 91 3.04 -19.73 4.30
CA LYS A 91 2.14 -19.33 3.20
C LYS A 91 0.93 -18.59 3.73
N LEU A 92 0.38 -19.02 4.89
CA LEU A 92 -0.73 -18.33 5.54
C LEU A 92 -0.33 -16.90 5.96
N VAL A 93 0.84 -16.74 6.59
CA VAL A 93 1.35 -15.42 7.00
C VAL A 93 1.52 -14.48 5.80
N GLU A 94 2.09 -14.97 4.70
CA GLU A 94 2.23 -14.20 3.46
C GLU A 94 0.87 -13.85 2.85
N GLY A 95 -0.08 -14.78 2.85
CA GLY A 95 -1.45 -14.54 2.40
C GLY A 95 -2.17 -13.46 3.21
N LEU A 96 -2.05 -13.49 4.54
CA LEU A 96 -2.62 -12.48 5.44
C LEU A 96 -2.00 -11.10 5.20
N LYS A 97 -0.68 -11.01 4.97
CA LYS A 97 -0.03 -9.75 4.61
C LYS A 97 -0.57 -9.18 3.30
N ARG A 98 -0.83 -10.02 2.30
CA ARG A 98 -1.43 -9.58 1.03
C ARG A 98 -2.88 -9.14 1.21
N LEU A 99 -3.66 -9.87 2.00
CA LEU A 99 -5.04 -9.52 2.31
C LEU A 99 -5.15 -8.14 2.98
N ALA A 100 -4.29 -7.88 3.98
CA ALA A 100 -4.24 -6.59 4.67
C ALA A 100 -3.79 -5.42 3.77
N LYS A 101 -3.08 -5.70 2.66
CA LYS A 101 -2.73 -4.71 1.64
C LYS A 101 -3.88 -4.45 0.66
N SER A 102 -4.65 -5.47 0.31
CA SER A 102 -5.75 -5.36 -0.65
C SER A 102 -7.02 -4.74 -0.06
N ASP A 103 -7.34 -5.05 1.20
CA ASP A 103 -8.53 -4.54 1.86
C ASP A 103 -8.16 -3.55 2.99
N PRO A 104 -8.63 -2.29 2.93
CA PRO A 104 -8.33 -1.31 3.96
C PRO A 104 -8.95 -1.65 5.33
N MET A 105 -10.09 -2.36 5.36
CA MET A 105 -10.85 -2.69 6.57
C MET A 105 -10.35 -3.95 7.26
N VAL A 106 -9.57 -4.79 6.57
CA VAL A 106 -8.99 -5.99 7.19
C VAL A 106 -7.84 -5.60 8.11
N GLN A 107 -7.86 -6.18 9.31
CA GLN A 107 -6.80 -6.10 10.30
C GLN A 107 -6.35 -7.51 10.63
N CYS A 108 -5.12 -7.86 10.24
CA CYS A 108 -4.47 -9.08 10.65
C CYS A 108 -3.61 -8.72 11.86
N ILE A 109 -4.02 -9.19 13.04
CA ILE A 109 -3.40 -8.92 14.35
C ILE A 109 -2.63 -10.16 14.78
#